data_AF-A0A8H4V0C0-F1
#
_entry.id   AF-A0A8H4V0C0-F1
#
_cell.length_a   1.000
_cell.length_b   1.000
_cell.length_c   1.000
_cell.angle_alpha   90.00
_cell.angle_beta   90.00
_cell.angle_gamma   90.00
#
_symmetry.space_group_name_H-M   'P 1'
#
loop_
_entity.id
_entity.type
_entity.pdbx_description
1 polymer ?
#
loop_
_entity_poly.entity_id
_entity_poly.type
_entity_poly.pdbx_seq_one_letter_code
_entity_poly.pdbx_strand_id
1 'polypeptide(L)'
;VEGLKKVIGVGHDWGSAFLSTAALAHPSYFSGIAFLAVGYVPPAPFQIDFVNSLSVQYFGHECYGYMKFFNEDDAAAIVDANAPSLTSLLYSTTPEDWRVHMGPTGAAKEWLSTGQVAPPPSWMTHEENETHIRIFKKGGYTGPLN
;
A
#
# COMPACT_ATOMS: atom_id res chain seq x y z
N VAL A 1 6.45 -14.34 -26.17
CA VAL A 1 5.89 -12.99 -26.44
C VAL A 1 4.55 -13.18 -27.14
N GLU A 2 3.49 -12.55 -26.64
CA GLU A 2 2.10 -12.84 -27.09
C GLU A 2 1.72 -12.20 -28.45
N GLY A 3 2.54 -11.32 -29.02
CA GLY A 3 2.33 -10.76 -30.38
C GLY A 3 1.18 -9.75 -30.51
N LEU A 4 0.62 -9.28 -29.39
CA LEU A 4 -0.49 -8.33 -29.36
C LEU A 4 -0.05 -6.93 -29.81
N LYS A 5 -0.85 -6.33 -30.69
CA LYS A 5 -0.61 -4.96 -31.21
C LYS A 5 -1.41 -3.88 -30.46
N LYS A 6 -2.57 -4.25 -29.90
CA LYS A 6 -3.45 -3.39 -29.10
C LYS A 6 -4.13 -4.20 -28.00
N VAL A 7 -4.43 -3.54 -26.89
CA VAL A 7 -5.13 -4.10 -25.73
C VAL A 7 -6.19 -3.13 -25.20
N ILE A 8 -7.09 -3.63 -24.34
CA ILE A 8 -7.94 -2.79 -23.50
C ILE A 8 -7.24 -2.61 -22.16
N GLY A 9 -6.97 -1.37 -21.78
CA GLY A 9 -6.39 -1.05 -20.47
C GLY A 9 -7.48 -0.98 -19.40
N VAL A 10 -7.28 -1.67 -18.28
CA VAL A 10 -8.17 -1.57 -17.11
C VAL A 10 -7.32 -1.21 -15.89
N GLY A 11 -7.60 -0.06 -15.27
CA GLY A 11 -6.90 0.44 -14.11
C GLY A 11 -7.82 0.50 -12.90
N HIS A 12 -7.34 0.04 -11.74
CA HIS A 12 -8.03 0.13 -10.46
C HIS A 12 -7.09 0.79 -9.45
N ASP A 13 -7.62 1.69 -8.62
CA ASP A 13 -6.85 2.35 -7.55
C ASP A 13 -5.55 2.99 -8.09
N TRP A 14 -4.36 2.68 -7.54
CA TRP A 14 -3.07 3.15 -8.07
C TRP A 14 -2.80 2.68 -9.50
N GLY A 15 -3.39 1.55 -9.91
CA GLY A 15 -3.35 1.08 -11.29
C GLY A 15 -3.98 2.06 -12.29
N SER A 16 -4.92 2.90 -11.85
CA SER A 16 -5.47 3.98 -12.70
C SER A 16 -4.43 5.07 -12.97
N ALA A 17 -3.60 5.42 -11.99
CA ALA A 17 -2.51 6.39 -12.19
C ALA A 17 -1.44 5.85 -13.16
N PHE A 18 -1.09 4.56 -13.00
CA PHE A 18 -0.20 3.88 -13.94
C PHE A 18 -0.78 3.84 -15.36
N LEU A 19 -2.03 3.38 -15.51
CA LEU A 19 -2.69 3.29 -16.81
C LEU A 19 -2.84 4.65 -17.48
N SER A 20 -3.11 5.71 -16.71
CA SER A 20 -3.18 7.08 -17.23
C SER A 20 -1.85 7.50 -17.88
N THR A 21 -0.74 7.21 -17.22
CA THR A 21 0.61 7.50 -17.74
C THR A 21 0.94 6.63 -18.96
N ALA A 22 0.70 5.32 -18.88
CA ALA A 22 0.98 4.38 -19.97
C ALA A 22 0.16 4.69 -21.23
N ALA A 23 -1.12 5.01 -21.07
CA ALA A 23 -2.00 5.37 -22.17
C ALA A 23 -1.64 6.69 -22.83
N LEU A 24 -1.19 7.68 -22.04
CA LEU A 24 -0.74 8.96 -22.58
C LEU A 24 0.60 8.83 -23.31
N ALA A 25 1.54 8.05 -22.77
CA ALA A 25 2.85 7.84 -23.36
C ALA A 25 2.82 6.93 -24.61
N HIS A 26 1.92 5.94 -24.63
CA HIS A 26 1.85 4.93 -25.69
C HIS A 26 0.42 4.65 -26.16
N PRO A 27 -0.31 5.67 -26.66
CA PRO A 27 -1.72 5.54 -27.02
C PRO A 27 -1.96 4.50 -28.12
N SER A 28 -0.96 4.22 -28.97
CA SER A 28 -1.05 3.23 -30.04
C SER A 28 -1.31 1.80 -29.54
N TYR A 29 -0.96 1.49 -28.29
CA TYR A 29 -1.18 0.16 -27.70
C TYR A 29 -2.58 -0.03 -27.13
N PHE A 30 -3.41 1.02 -27.04
CA PHE A 30 -4.72 0.92 -26.40
C PHE A 30 -5.85 1.08 -27.42
N SER A 31 -6.76 0.12 -27.48
CA SER A 31 -8.02 0.23 -28.23
C SER A 31 -9.17 0.75 -27.38
N GLY A 32 -9.01 0.77 -26.06
CA GLY A 32 -9.99 1.26 -25.09
C GLY A 32 -9.38 1.30 -23.69
N ILE A 33 -9.96 2.10 -22.81
CA ILE A 33 -9.48 2.33 -21.44
C ILE A 33 -10.68 2.35 -20.50
N ALA A 34 -10.58 1.62 -19.40
CA ALA A 34 -11.55 1.65 -18.31
C ALA A 34 -10.85 1.93 -16.97
N PHE A 35 -11.45 2.80 -16.18
CA PHE A 35 -10.97 3.19 -14.86
C PHE A 35 -11.99 2.74 -13.81
N LEU A 36 -11.51 2.08 -12.76
CA LEU A 36 -12.31 1.54 -11.65
C LEU A 36 -11.85 2.19 -10.33
N ALA A 37 -12.81 2.66 -9.53
CA ALA A 37 -12.60 3.42 -8.28
C ALA A 37 -11.94 4.80 -8.44
N VAL A 38 -10.81 4.90 -9.16
CA VAL A 38 -10.07 6.14 -9.43
C VAL A 38 -10.10 6.42 -10.93
N GLY A 39 -10.51 7.63 -11.32
CA GLY A 39 -10.57 8.07 -12.72
C GLY A 39 -9.18 8.35 -13.34
N TYR A 40 -9.17 9.08 -14.45
CA TYR A 40 -7.92 9.54 -15.06
C TYR A 40 -7.12 10.41 -14.09
N VAL A 41 -5.82 10.11 -13.95
CA VAL A 41 -4.88 10.89 -13.15
C VAL A 41 -3.80 11.45 -14.09
N PRO A 42 -3.71 12.78 -14.26
CA PRO A 42 -2.63 13.39 -15.04
C PRO A 42 -1.26 12.94 -14.54
N PRO A 43 -0.30 12.58 -15.43
CA PRO A 43 1.04 12.20 -15.00
C PRO A 43 1.72 13.33 -14.24
N ALA A 44 2.13 13.03 -13.01
CA ALA A 44 2.85 13.94 -12.12
C ALA A 44 3.72 13.11 -11.16
N PRO A 45 4.78 13.70 -10.56
CA PRO A 45 5.48 13.06 -9.46
C PRO A 45 4.53 12.70 -8.32
N PHE A 46 4.68 11.50 -7.77
CA PHE A 46 3.92 11.08 -6.60
C PHE A 46 4.32 11.90 -5.38
N GLN A 47 3.35 12.42 -4.64
CA GLN A 47 3.57 13.28 -3.47
C GLN A 47 2.65 12.83 -2.33
N ILE A 48 3.21 12.19 -1.30
CA ILE A 48 2.43 11.64 -0.17
C ILE A 48 1.66 12.75 0.54
N ASP A 49 2.25 13.94 0.70
CA ASP A 49 1.59 15.09 1.33
C ASP A 49 0.34 15.55 0.57
N PHE A 50 0.37 15.51 -0.76
CA PHE A 50 -0.80 15.84 -1.57
C PHE A 50 -1.91 14.80 -1.38
N VAL A 51 -1.57 13.51 -1.43
CA VAL A 51 -2.55 12.42 -1.24
C VAL A 51 -3.17 12.47 0.17
N ASN A 52 -2.37 12.71 1.21
CA ASN A 52 -2.89 12.92 2.57
C ASN A 52 -3.73 14.19 2.70
N SER A 53 -3.40 15.27 1.99
CA SER A 53 -4.24 16.48 2.00
C SER A 53 -5.65 16.20 1.44
N LEU A 54 -5.74 15.38 0.39
CA LEU A 54 -7.01 14.93 -0.15
C LEU A 54 -7.73 14.01 0.84
N SER A 55 -7.01 13.08 1.49
CA SER A 55 -7.63 12.19 2.47
C SER A 55 -8.20 12.97 3.66
N VAL A 56 -7.50 14.01 4.14
CA VAL A 56 -8.02 14.90 5.20
C VAL A 56 -9.26 15.65 4.70
N GLN A 57 -9.24 16.15 3.47
CA GLN A 57 -10.38 16.86 2.89
C GLN A 57 -11.64 15.98 2.78
N TYR A 58 -11.49 14.71 2.38
CA TYR A 58 -12.62 13.81 2.13
C TYR A 58 -13.02 12.96 3.35
N PHE A 59 -12.07 12.60 4.21
CA PHE A 59 -12.27 11.65 5.32
C PHE A 59 -11.96 12.24 6.70
N GLY A 60 -11.46 13.48 6.77
CA GLY A 60 -11.15 14.16 8.04
C GLY A 60 -9.88 13.70 8.74
N HIS A 61 -9.08 12.83 8.12
CA HIS A 61 -7.81 12.33 8.66
C HIS A 61 -6.84 11.90 7.55
N GLU A 62 -5.55 11.80 7.88
CA GLU A 62 -4.55 11.22 7.00
C GLU A 62 -4.78 9.72 6.86
N CYS A 63 -4.78 9.18 5.64
CA CYS A 63 -4.96 7.74 5.40
C CYS A 63 -3.66 7.04 4.95
N TYR A 64 -2.64 7.79 4.54
CA TYR A 64 -1.43 7.26 3.89
C TYR A 64 -0.13 7.67 4.59
N GLY A 65 -0.19 8.11 5.84
CA GLY A 65 0.96 8.52 6.65
C GLY A 65 2.00 7.42 6.83
N TYR A 66 1.59 6.14 6.87
CA TYR A 66 2.52 5.00 6.91
C TYR A 66 3.50 4.98 5.72
N MET A 67 3.12 5.50 4.55
CA MET A 67 4.00 5.50 3.37
C MET A 67 5.25 6.35 3.60
N LYS A 68 5.15 7.41 4.41
CA LYS A 68 6.32 8.22 4.79
C LYS A 68 7.30 7.39 5.60
N PHE A 69 6.79 6.68 6.61
CA PHE A 69 7.62 5.80 7.42
C PHE A 69 8.25 4.69 6.57
N PHE A 70 7.49 4.05 5.67
CA PHE A 70 8.03 2.96 4.84
C PHE A 70 9.18 3.41 3.93
N ASN A 71 9.24 4.69 3.55
CA ASN A 71 10.33 5.27 2.78
C ASN A 71 11.54 5.72 3.64
N GLU A 72 11.53 5.54 4.96
CA GLU A 72 12.68 5.84 5.83
C GLU A 72 13.74 4.74 5.76
N ASP A 73 15.03 5.12 5.86
CA ASP A 73 16.17 4.21 5.73
C ASP A 73 16.17 3.08 6.80
N ASP A 74 15.61 3.34 7.99
CA ASP A 74 15.55 2.41 9.12
C ASP A 74 14.25 1.58 9.15
N ALA A 75 13.28 1.85 8.28
CA ALA A 75 11.95 1.25 8.33
C ALA A 75 11.98 -0.27 8.18
N ALA A 76 12.75 -0.76 7.20
CA ALA A 76 12.90 -2.19 6.96
C ALA A 76 13.48 -2.91 8.18
N ALA A 77 14.48 -2.33 8.85
CA ALA A 77 15.10 -2.92 10.04
C ALA A 77 14.11 -2.97 11.22
N ILE A 78 13.31 -1.91 11.42
CA ILE A 78 12.25 -1.88 12.43
C ILE A 78 11.21 -2.98 12.17
N VAL A 79 10.80 -3.14 10.91
CA VAL A 79 9.82 -4.17 10.51
C VAL A 79 10.41 -5.57 10.60
N ASP A 80 11.66 -5.79 10.19
CA ASP A 80 12.34 -7.09 10.29
C ASP A 80 12.40 -7.59 11.75
N ALA A 81 12.65 -6.68 12.69
CA ALA A 81 12.62 -6.95 14.13
C ALA A 81 11.20 -7.22 14.65
N ASN A 82 10.17 -6.64 14.03
CA ASN A 82 8.79 -6.66 14.50
C ASN A 82 7.79 -7.18 13.45
N ALA A 83 8.16 -8.19 12.65
CA ALA A 83 7.34 -8.69 11.55
C ALA A 83 5.90 -9.13 11.93
N PRO A 84 5.66 -9.74 13.12
CA PRO A 84 4.30 -10.01 13.58
C PRO A 84 3.47 -8.73 13.80
N SER A 85 4.11 -7.64 14.23
CA SER A 85 3.47 -6.34 14.43
C SER A 85 2.92 -5.78 13.12
N LEU A 86 3.73 -5.81 12.05
CA LEU A 86 3.28 -5.39 10.72
C LEU A 86 2.15 -6.28 10.19
N THR A 87 2.30 -7.60 10.31
CA THR A 87 1.25 -8.53 9.86
C THR A 87 -0.07 -8.26 10.58
N SER A 88 -0.03 -8.05 11.90
CA SER A 88 -1.25 -7.75 12.66
C SER A 88 -1.90 -6.41 12.29
N LEU A 89 -1.11 -5.40 11.95
CA LEU A 89 -1.62 -4.09 11.52
C LEU A 89 -2.24 -4.16 10.12
N LEU A 90 -1.62 -4.91 9.19
CA LEU A 90 -2.14 -5.12 7.83
C LEU A 90 -3.46 -5.90 7.83
N TYR A 91 -3.58 -6.89 8.71
CA TYR A 91 -4.75 -7.76 8.83
C TYR A 91 -5.60 -7.42 10.06
N SER A 92 -5.64 -6.16 10.49
CA SER A 92 -6.48 -5.78 11.61
C SER A 92 -7.96 -6.13 11.35
N THR A 93 -8.64 -6.57 12.40
CA THR A 93 -10.08 -6.84 12.41
C THR A 93 -10.92 -5.60 12.68
N THR A 94 -10.29 -4.48 13.04
CA THR A 94 -10.96 -3.24 13.40
C THR A 94 -10.50 -2.14 12.44
N PRO A 95 -11.40 -1.59 11.59
CA PRO A 95 -11.02 -0.52 10.65
C PRO A 95 -10.45 0.73 11.33
N GLU A 96 -10.83 0.96 12.58
CA GLU A 96 -10.32 2.04 13.42
C GLU A 96 -8.80 1.94 13.66
N ASP A 97 -8.24 0.72 13.69
CA ASP A 97 -6.80 0.54 13.86
C ASP A 97 -6.03 1.15 12.70
N TRP A 98 -6.54 1.06 11.46
CA TRP A 98 -5.93 1.75 10.33
C TRP A 98 -6.04 3.26 10.47
N ARG A 99 -7.20 3.76 10.93
CA ARG A 99 -7.44 5.19 11.15
C ARG A 99 -6.49 5.80 12.19
N VAL A 100 -6.11 5.02 13.21
CA VAL A 100 -5.30 5.49 14.34
C VAL A 100 -3.82 5.15 14.16
N HIS A 101 -3.49 3.95 13.68
CA HIS A 101 -2.14 3.41 13.70
C HIS A 101 -1.47 3.30 12.33
N MET A 102 -2.20 3.48 11.23
CA MET A 102 -1.62 3.41 9.87
C MET A 102 -1.77 4.74 9.11
N GLY A 103 -2.91 5.40 9.25
CA GLY A 103 -3.26 6.61 8.54
C GLY A 103 -2.42 7.83 8.93
N PRO A 104 -2.31 8.19 10.22
CA PRO A 104 -1.57 9.37 10.64
C PRO A 104 -0.06 9.21 10.46
N THR A 105 0.59 10.26 9.96
CA THR A 105 2.06 10.32 9.84
C THR A 105 2.72 10.00 11.18
N GLY A 106 3.63 9.02 11.18
CA GLY A 106 4.38 8.58 12.36
C GLY A 106 3.70 7.48 13.19
N ALA A 107 2.38 7.30 13.09
CA ALA A 107 1.67 6.32 13.91
C ALA A 107 2.07 4.87 13.61
N ALA A 108 2.32 4.55 12.34
CA ALA A 108 2.81 3.22 11.95
C ALA A 108 4.21 2.95 12.52
N LYS A 109 5.09 3.96 12.51
CA LYS A 109 6.43 3.85 13.12
C LYS A 109 6.32 3.56 14.61
N GLU A 110 5.44 4.24 15.32
CA GLU A 110 5.20 4.01 16.76
C GLU A 110 4.70 2.58 17.04
N TRP A 111 3.65 2.15 16.34
CA TRP A 111 3.09 0.79 16.47
C TRP A 111 4.15 -0.28 16.24
N LEU A 112 4.92 -0.15 15.16
CA LEU A 112 5.92 -1.14 14.75
C LEU A 112 7.16 -1.11 15.63
N SER A 113 7.61 0.06 16.07
CA SER A 113 8.78 0.20 16.95
C SER A 113 8.52 -0.34 18.37
N THR A 114 7.26 -0.34 18.80
CA THR A 114 6.83 -0.90 20.08
C THR A 114 6.45 -2.38 20.00
N GLY A 115 6.43 -2.96 18.79
CA GLY A 115 6.12 -4.38 18.57
C GLY A 115 4.68 -4.75 18.92
N GLN A 116 3.73 -3.80 18.82
CA GLN A 116 2.32 -4.06 19.14
C GLN A 116 1.73 -5.11 18.18
N VAL A 117 0.93 -6.04 18.71
CA VAL A 117 0.30 -7.11 17.93
C VAL A 117 -1.19 -7.18 18.27
N ALA A 118 -2.03 -6.94 17.26
CA ALA A 118 -3.48 -7.14 17.37
C ALA A 118 -3.86 -8.61 17.11
N PRO A 119 -4.99 -9.11 17.65
CA PRO A 119 -5.49 -10.44 17.33
C PRO A 119 -5.74 -10.61 15.82
N PRO A 120 -5.38 -11.77 15.23
CA PRO A 120 -5.64 -12.03 13.82
C PRO A 120 -7.14 -12.20 13.56
N PRO A 121 -7.58 -12.05 12.30
CA PRO A 121 -8.96 -12.34 11.93
C PRO A 121 -9.29 -13.82 12.12
N SER A 122 -10.56 -14.13 12.41
CA SER A 122 -11.02 -15.49 12.71
C SER A 122 -10.87 -16.48 11.55
N TRP A 123 -10.72 -15.98 10.33
CA TRP A 123 -10.50 -16.77 9.12
C TRP A 123 -9.02 -17.04 8.85
N MET A 124 -8.08 -16.40 9.54
CA MET A 124 -6.64 -16.61 9.39
C MET A 124 -6.14 -17.52 10.51
N THR A 125 -5.72 -18.72 10.14
CA THR A 125 -5.12 -19.67 11.07
C THR A 125 -3.74 -19.18 11.53
N HIS A 126 -3.29 -19.74 12.65
CA HIS A 126 -1.94 -19.49 13.15
C HIS A 126 -0.86 -19.88 12.11
N GLU A 127 -1.04 -21.03 11.44
CA GLU A 127 -0.09 -21.53 10.43
C GLU A 127 -0.03 -20.61 9.18
N GLU A 128 -1.16 -20.06 8.74
CA GLU A 128 -1.19 -19.09 7.64
C GLU A 128 -0.47 -17.79 8.01
N ASN A 129 -0.68 -17.29 9.23
CA ASN A 129 0.00 -16.10 9.73
C ASN A 129 1.53 -16.33 9.83
N GLU A 130 1.96 -17.44 10.42
CA GLU A 130 3.38 -17.79 10.49
C GLU A 130 3.99 -17.98 9.09
N THR A 131 3.24 -18.57 8.16
CA THR A 131 3.69 -18.74 6.77
C THR A 131 3.85 -17.40 6.07
N HIS A 132 2.90 -16.48 6.23
CA HIS A 132 3.00 -15.12 5.71
C HIS A 132 4.27 -14.43 6.21
N ILE A 133 4.47 -14.40 7.54
CA ILE A 133 5.65 -13.80 8.16
C ILE A 133 6.95 -14.44 7.64
N ARG A 134 7.00 -15.77 7.57
CA ARG A 134 8.18 -16.52 7.11
C ARG A 134 8.55 -16.20 5.66
N ILE A 135 7.57 -16.05 4.77
CA ILE A 135 7.80 -15.72 3.36
C ILE A 135 8.50 -14.36 3.24
N PHE A 136 7.95 -13.33 3.90
CA PHE A 136 8.51 -11.98 3.84
C PHE A 136 9.88 -11.89 4.55
N LYS A 137 10.03 -12.53 5.73
CA LYS A 137 11.32 -12.54 6.45
C LYS A 137 12.45 -13.22 5.69
N LYS A 138 12.17 -14.11 4.72
CA LYS A 138 13.20 -14.77 3.92
C LYS A 138 14.02 -13.77 3.08
N GLY A 139 13.36 -12.71 2.58
CA GLY A 139 14.00 -11.65 1.80
C GLY A 139 14.25 -10.36 2.58
N GLY A 140 13.74 -10.28 3.82
CA GLY A 140 13.65 -9.03 4.57
C GLY A 140 12.57 -8.09 4.04
N TYR A 141 12.32 -6.99 4.75
CA TYR A 141 11.26 -6.04 4.39
C TYR A 141 11.71 -4.86 3.50
N THR A 142 12.98 -4.75 3.13
CA THR A 142 13.46 -3.66 2.26
C THR A 142 12.68 -3.55 0.94
N GLY A 143 12.55 -4.66 0.19
CA GLY A 143 11.80 -4.66 -1.07
C GLY A 143 10.27 -4.58 -0.92
N PRO A 144 9.67 -5.24 0.09
CA PRO A 144 8.24 -5.11 0.37
C PRO A 144 7.76 -3.71 0.78
N LEU A 145 8.61 -2.87 1.38
CA LEU A 145 8.22 -1.52 1.80
C LEU A 145 8.32 -0.49 0.67
N ASN A 146 9.30 -0.63 -0.26
CA ASN A 146 9.53 0.28 -1.38
C ASN A 146 10.03 -0.43 -2.66
#